data_AF-A0A525IET9-F1
#
_entry.id   AF-A0A525IET9-F1
#
_cell.length_a   1.000
_cell.length_b   1.000
_cell.length_c   1.000
_cell.angle_alpha   90.00
_cell.angle_beta   90.00
_cell.angle_gamma   90.00
#
_symmetry.space_group_name_H-M   'P 1'
#
loop_
_entity.id
_entity.type
_entity.pdbx_description
1 polymer ?
#
loop_
_entity_poly.entity_id
_entity_poly.type
_entity_poly.pdbx_seq_one_letter_code
_entity_poly.pdbx_strand_id
1 'polypeptide(L)'
;MAMAKALVRRILNAIFNGPAWRTFLAMGVFIGAFALCSLNLAYLFMANFRLLSQYGVMAALDGGVLQFVELVFWGYLSLGFYLLFKGCVDGLLRRVQDRQT
;
A
#
# COMPACT_ATOMS: atom_id res chain seq x y z
N MET A 1 -8.81 8.49 -19.72
CA MET A 1 -7.67 8.87 -18.85
C MET A 1 -7.91 10.17 -18.05
N ALA A 2 -8.50 11.22 -18.63
CA ALA A 2 -8.80 12.48 -17.93
C ALA A 2 -9.81 12.34 -16.77
N MET A 3 -10.86 11.54 -16.94
CA MET A 3 -11.91 11.35 -15.93
C MET A 3 -11.41 10.62 -14.67
N ALA A 4 -10.54 9.61 -14.84
CA ALA A 4 -9.88 8.91 -13.74
C ALA A 4 -8.97 9.85 -12.91
N LYS A 5 -8.18 10.71 -13.58
CA LYS A 5 -7.37 11.73 -12.90
C LYS A 5 -8.22 12.72 -12.10
N ALA A 6 -9.39 13.11 -12.62
CA ALA A 6 -10.31 14.01 -11.94
C ALA A 6 -10.95 13.35 -10.70
N LEU A 7 -11.32 12.07 -10.80
CA LEU A 7 -11.88 11.30 -9.68
C LEU A 7 -10.84 11.10 -8.57
N VAL A 8 -9.62 10.70 -8.95
CA VAL A 8 -8.49 10.58 -8.03
C VAL A 8 -8.20 11.92 -7.35
N ARG A 9 -8.12 13.03 -8.10
CA ARG A 9 -7.94 14.36 -7.51
C ARG A 9 -9.05 14.74 -6.53
N ARG A 10 -10.31 14.39 -6.81
CA ARG A 10 -11.43 14.65 -5.89
C ARG A 10 -11.31 13.86 -4.60
N ILE A 11 -10.98 12.57 -4.69
CA ILE A 11 -10.82 11.70 -3.52
C ILE A 11 -9.61 12.15 -2.69
N LEU A 12 -8.50 12.45 -3.35
CA LEU A 12 -7.30 12.98 -2.69
C LEU A 12 -7.59 14.33 -2.03
N ASN A 13 -8.28 15.26 -2.70
CA ASN A 13 -8.67 16.53 -2.07
C ASN A 13 -9.62 16.34 -0.90
N ALA A 14 -10.56 15.39 -0.95
CA ALA A 14 -11.46 15.11 0.16
C ALA A 14 -10.72 14.53 1.38
N ILE A 15 -9.71 13.69 1.14
CA ILE A 15 -8.86 13.12 2.19
C ILE A 15 -7.89 14.17 2.74
N PHE A 16 -7.25 14.98 1.88
CA PHE A 16 -6.20 15.91 2.29
C PHE A 16 -6.69 17.29 2.75
N ASN A 17 -7.84 17.78 2.30
CA ASN A 17 -8.38 19.10 2.71
C ASN A 17 -9.45 19.04 3.81
N GLY A 18 -9.66 17.88 4.43
CA GLY A 18 -10.55 17.75 5.58
C GLY A 18 -9.97 18.32 6.89
N PRO A 19 -10.76 18.32 7.98
CA PRO A 19 -10.28 18.61 9.33
C PRO A 19 -9.08 17.72 9.70
N ALA A 20 -8.09 18.27 10.41
CA ALA A 20 -6.84 17.57 10.77
C ALA A 20 -7.06 16.19 11.45
N TRP A 21 -8.16 16.04 12.19
CA TRP A 21 -8.52 14.75 12.78
C TRP A 21 -8.88 13.67 11.74
N ARG A 22 -9.57 14.05 10.65
CA ARG A 22 -9.94 13.11 9.59
C ARG A 22 -8.71 12.63 8.80
N THR A 23 -7.77 13.53 8.53
CA THR A 23 -6.52 13.18 7.84
C THR A 23 -5.68 12.22 8.69
N PHE A 24 -5.67 12.41 10.02
CA PHE A 24 -4.99 11.52 10.96
C PHE A 24 -5.65 10.13 11.03
N LEU A 25 -6.97 10.05 11.07
CA LEU A 25 -7.67 8.76 11.00
C LEU A 25 -7.40 8.04 9.66
N ALA A 26 -7.44 8.76 8.54
CA ALA A 26 -7.14 8.20 7.23
C ALA A 26 -5.70 7.66 7.17
N MET A 27 -4.72 8.36 7.77
CA MET A 27 -3.35 7.87 7.93
C MET A 27 -3.30 6.53 8.67
N GLY A 28 -4.02 6.42 9.79
CA GLY A 28 -4.12 5.18 10.57
C GLY A 28 -4.67 4.01 9.75
N VAL A 29 -5.71 4.25 8.96
CA VAL A 29 -6.30 3.22 8.07
C VAL A 29 -5.31 2.81 6.97
N PHE A 30 -4.64 3.76 6.33
CA PHE A 30 -3.68 3.44 5.26
C PHE A 30 -2.45 2.69 5.77
N ILE A 31 -1.88 3.10 6.92
CA ILE A 31 -0.74 2.39 7.51
C ILE A 31 -1.15 1.01 8.04
N GLY A 32 -2.37 0.87 8.58
CA GLY A 32 -2.92 -0.42 8.98
C GLY A 32 -3.12 -1.36 7.79
N ALA A 33 -3.72 -0.87 6.69
CA ALA A 33 -3.87 -1.64 5.45
C ALA A 33 -2.52 -2.03 4.85
N PHE A 34 -1.54 -1.13 4.87
CA PHE A 34 -0.15 -1.43 4.48
C PHE A 34 0.46 -2.54 5.34
N ALA A 35 0.31 -2.47 6.66
CA ALA A 35 0.83 -3.48 7.58
C ALA A 35 0.21 -4.86 7.32
N LEU A 36 -1.12 -4.93 7.14
CA LEU A 36 -1.80 -6.19 6.79
C LEU A 36 -1.32 -6.76 5.45
N CYS A 37 -1.16 -5.92 4.43
CA CYS A 37 -0.61 -6.35 3.14
C CYS A 37 0.83 -6.85 3.28
N SER A 38 1.66 -6.16 4.07
CA SER A 38 3.06 -6.53 4.30
C SER A 38 3.18 -7.87 5.03
N LEU A 39 2.31 -8.14 6.01
CA LEU A 39 2.22 -9.45 6.67
C LEU A 39 1.85 -10.57 5.70
N ASN A 40 0.85 -10.33 4.84
CA ASN A 40 0.46 -11.28 3.81
C ASN A 40 1.64 -11.53 2.84
N LEU A 41 2.33 -10.46 2.45
CA LEU A 41 3.50 -10.53 1.58
C LEU A 41 4.62 -11.39 2.19
N ALA A 42 4.91 -11.21 3.48
CA ALA A 42 5.89 -12.01 4.19
C ALA A 42 5.51 -13.50 4.25
N TYR A 43 4.22 -13.79 4.47
CA TYR A 43 3.71 -15.16 4.49
C TYR A 43 3.83 -15.84 3.12
N LEU A 44 3.39 -15.17 2.04
CA LEU A 44 3.54 -15.67 0.68
C LEU A 44 5.01 -15.85 0.30
N PHE A 45 5.88 -14.93 0.73
CA PHE A 45 7.31 -15.02 0.45
C PHE A 45 7.94 -16.26 1.11
N MET A 46 7.65 -16.51 2.38
CA MET A 46 8.10 -17.72 3.08
C MET A 46 7.57 -19.00 2.43
N ALA A 47 6.30 -19.00 2.01
CA ALA A 47 5.68 -20.14 1.34
C ALA A 47 6.36 -20.45 0.00
N ASN A 48 6.60 -19.42 -0.83
CA ASN A 48 7.36 -19.56 -2.08
C ASN A 48 8.78 -20.07 -1.81
N PHE A 49 9.49 -19.50 -0.83
CA PHE A 49 10.86 -19.90 -0.51
C PHE A 49 10.94 -21.38 -0.08
N ARG A 50 9.96 -21.84 0.70
CA ARG A 50 9.85 -23.24 1.14
C ARG A 50 9.53 -24.18 -0.02
N LEU A 51 8.67 -23.76 -0.96
CA LEU A 51 8.37 -24.53 -2.18
C LEU A 51 9.62 -24.69 -3.06
N LEU A 52 10.34 -23.59 -3.31
CA LEU A 52 11.59 -23.64 -4.08
C LEU A 52 12.67 -24.49 -3.39
N SER A 53 12.79 -24.41 -2.07
CA SER A 53 13.82 -25.18 -1.33
C SER A 53 13.50 -26.68 -1.24
N GLN A 54 12.23 -27.06 -1.19
CA GLN A 54 11.82 -28.48 -1.08
C GLN A 54 11.72 -29.19 -2.42
N TYR A 55 11.24 -28.52 -3.47
CA TYR A 55 10.85 -29.17 -4.73
C TYR A 55 11.58 -28.62 -5.97
N GLY A 56 12.44 -27.61 -5.80
CA GLY A 56 13.24 -27.04 -6.88
C GLY A 56 12.40 -26.41 -7.99
N VAL A 57 12.96 -26.40 -9.21
CA VAL A 57 12.38 -25.72 -10.38
C VAL A 57 11.05 -26.34 -10.84
N MET A 58 10.81 -27.62 -10.52
CA MET A 58 9.58 -28.33 -10.92
C MET A 58 8.32 -27.77 -10.23
N ALA A 59 8.40 -27.40 -8.94
CA ALA A 59 7.27 -26.78 -8.23
C ALA A 59 6.99 -25.32 -8.65
N ALA A 60 7.95 -24.65 -9.27
CA ALA A 60 7.71 -23.31 -9.81
C ALA A 60 6.66 -23.37 -10.93
N LEU A 61 6.71 -24.40 -11.78
CA LEU A 61 5.82 -24.57 -12.93
C LEU A 61 4.41 -25.04 -12.54
N ASP A 62 4.28 -25.83 -11.48
CA ASP A 62 2.98 -26.35 -11.01
C ASP A 62 2.14 -25.34 -10.20
N GLY A 63 2.74 -24.26 -9.71
CA GLY A 63 1.99 -23.26 -8.92
C GLY A 63 2.81 -22.13 -8.32
N GLY A 64 4.14 -22.28 -8.20
CA GLY A 64 5.01 -21.23 -7.68
C GLY A 64 4.99 -19.94 -8.51
N VAL A 65 4.83 -20.02 -9.84
CA VAL A 65 4.70 -18.83 -10.70
C VAL A 65 3.44 -18.02 -10.36
N LEU A 66 2.29 -18.68 -10.14
CA LEU A 66 1.06 -17.99 -9.77
C LEU A 66 1.21 -17.30 -8.40
N GLN A 67 1.83 -18.00 -7.45
CA GLN A 67 2.10 -17.46 -6.11
C GLN A 67 3.10 -16.29 -6.14
N PHE A 68 4.06 -16.32 -7.06
CA PHE A 68 4.99 -15.21 -7.30
C PHE A 68 4.27 -14.00 -7.90
N VAL A 69 3.36 -14.20 -8.87
CA VAL A 69 2.54 -13.11 -9.43
C VAL A 69 1.67 -12.48 -8.34
N GLU A 70 1.07 -13.30 -7.48
CA GLU A 70 0.28 -12.83 -6.35
C GLU A 70 1.14 -12.03 -5.35
N LEU A 71 2.35 -12.50 -5.05
CA LEU A 71 3.34 -11.76 -4.25
C LEU A 71 3.64 -10.39 -4.87
N VAL A 72 3.95 -10.32 -6.17
CA VAL A 72 4.22 -9.05 -6.85
C VAL A 72 3.01 -8.12 -6.75
N PHE A 73 1.80 -8.64 -6.96
CA PHE A 73 0.56 -7.87 -6.86
C PHE A 73 0.36 -7.27 -5.45
N TRP A 74 0.47 -8.08 -4.40
CA TRP A 74 0.38 -7.60 -3.01
C TRP A 74 1.49 -6.61 -2.66
N GLY A 75 2.68 -6.79 -3.24
CA GLY A 75 3.82 -5.89 -3.09
C GLY A 75 3.49 -4.49 -3.60
N TYR A 76 3.05 -4.38 -4.85
CA TYR A 76 2.63 -3.10 -5.44
C TYR A 76 1.41 -2.50 -4.74
N LEU A 77 0.45 -3.33 -4.32
CA LEU A 77 -0.72 -2.87 -3.57
C LEU A 77 -0.31 -2.25 -2.23
N SER A 78 0.59 -2.90 -1.49
CA SER A 78 1.14 -2.35 -0.25
C SER A 78 1.88 -1.02 -0.49
N LEU A 79 2.71 -0.96 -1.54
CA LEU A 79 3.40 0.27 -1.92
C LEU A 79 2.42 1.42 -2.20
N GLY A 80 1.28 1.13 -2.84
CA GLY A 80 0.19 2.08 -3.06
C GLY A 80 -0.37 2.66 -1.76
N PHE A 81 -0.67 1.81 -0.77
CA PHE A 81 -1.13 2.26 0.55
C PHE A 81 -0.07 3.08 1.29
N TYR A 82 1.20 2.69 1.20
CA TYR A 82 2.30 3.44 1.79
C TYR A 82 2.44 4.85 1.19
N LEU A 83 2.31 4.99 -0.13
CA LEU A 83 2.36 6.30 -0.79
C LEU A 83 1.18 7.19 -0.37
N LEU A 84 -0.03 6.62 -0.22
CA LEU A 84 -1.20 7.36 0.28
C LEU A 84 -0.99 7.84 1.71
N PHE A 85 -0.45 6.99 2.58
CA PHE A 85 -0.06 7.37 3.94
C PHE A 85 0.95 8.52 3.94
N LYS A 86 2.03 8.40 3.15
CA LYS A 86 3.05 9.44 3.01
C LYS A 86 2.47 10.77 2.53
N GLY A 87 1.58 10.74 1.54
CA GLY A 87 0.88 11.94 1.09
C GLY A 87 0.04 12.59 2.19
N CYS A 88 -0.58 11.80 3.07
CA CYS A 88 -1.36 12.34 4.18
C CYS A 88 -0.46 12.99 5.24
N VAL A 89 0.67 12.36 5.54
CA VAL A 89 1.70 12.89 6.45
C VAL A 89 2.17 14.26 5.96
N ASP A 90 2.60 14.36 4.69
CA ASP A 90 3.11 15.60 4.12
C ASP A 90 2.03 16.71 4.10
N GLY A 91 0.77 16.34 3.81
CA GLY A 91 -0.36 17.27 3.84
C GLY A 91 -0.73 17.78 5.25
N LEU A 92 -0.50 16.97 6.29
CA LEU A 92 -0.68 17.38 7.68
C LEU A 92 0.50 18.24 8.16
N LEU A 93 1.74 17.85 7.86
CA LEU A 93 2.95 18.59 8.22
C LEU A 93 2.95 20.00 7.63
N ARG A 94 2.58 20.17 6.34
CA ARG A 94 2.49 21.49 5.70
C ARG A 94 1.51 22.41 6.42
N ARG A 95 0.38 21.88 6.91
CA ARG A 95 -0.60 22.67 7.68
C ARG A 95 -0.10 23.06 9.05
N VAL A 96 0.63 22.18 9.72
CA VAL A 96 1.22 22.49 11.03
C VAL A 96 2.29 23.56 10.87
N GLN A 97 3.08 23.52 9.80
CA GLN A 97 4.07 24.54 9.47
C GLN A 97 3.42 25.89 9.12
N ASP A 98 2.38 25.91 8.28
CA ASP A 98 1.65 27.15 7.94
C ASP A 98 0.98 27.83 9.15
N ARG A 99 0.71 27.08 10.24
CA ARG A 99 0.10 27.63 11.46
C ARG A 99 1.11 28.26 12.44
N GLN A 100 2.41 28.14 12.16
CA GLN A 100 3.50 28.64 13.00
C GLN A 100 4.07 30.00 12.52
N THR A 101 3.67 30.47 11.34
CA THR A 101 3.94 31.82 10.81
C THR A 101 2.72 32.71 10.95
#